data_AF-A0A7D9L3G2-F1
#
_entry.id   AF-A0A7D9L3G2-F1
#
_cell.length_a   1.000
_cell.length_b   1.000
_cell.length_c   1.000
_cell.angle_alpha   90.00
_cell.angle_beta   90.00
_cell.angle_gamma   90.00
#
_symmetry.space_group_name_H-M   'P 1'
#
loop_
_entity.id
_entity.type
_entity.pdbx_description
1 polymer ?
#
loop_
_entity_poly.entity_id
_entity_poly.type
_entity_poly.pdbx_seq_one_letter_code
_entity_poly.pdbx_strand_id
1 'polypeptide(L)'
;MDYKITWITRLHGLQDYNNYKITAITRLQQLQDYSNYKITWITRLHGLQDYMDYKITWIARLQQLQDYMDYKITWITRLHGLQDYMDTRQQLQDYSNYKITTITRLQQLQDYSNYEITAITRLQQLQDYSNYKITAITRLQQLQDYSNYKITAITGLQQLQDYNNYKITAITTLQQLQDYSNYKITTITRLQQLQDYNNYKIAAITRLQQLQDYSNYKITAITRLHQLQDYNNYKITAITRLQQLQDYSNYKITTITRLQQLQDYSNYKITTITRLQQLQDYSNYKITTITRLQQLQDYSNYKITTITRLQQLQDYSNYKITAITRLHQLQDYNNYKITAITRLQQLQDYSNYKITAITRLHGLQDYKD
;
A
#
# COMPACT_ATOMS: atom_id res chain seq x y z
N MET A 1 -20.61 26.38 46.28
CA MET A 1 -20.83 25.44 47.41
C MET A 1 -20.48 24.06 46.87
N ASP A 2 -19.45 23.39 47.42
CA ASP A 2 -18.98 22.12 46.84
C ASP A 2 -19.79 20.96 47.39
N TYR A 3 -20.69 20.42 46.58
CA TYR A 3 -21.52 19.29 46.96
C TYR A 3 -20.79 17.97 46.67
N LYS A 4 -20.55 17.18 47.72
CA LYS A 4 -19.97 15.83 47.61
C LYS A 4 -21.05 14.79 47.88
N ILE A 5 -21.43 14.03 46.86
CA ILE A 5 -22.47 12.98 46.96
C ILE A 5 -21.85 11.61 46.67
N THR A 6 -22.10 10.64 47.54
CA THR A 6 -21.48 9.30 47.41
C THR A 6 -22.25 8.40 46.44
N TRP A 7 -23.58 8.45 46.42
CA TRP A 7 -24.38 7.57 45.56
C TRP A 7 -25.73 8.17 45.21
N ILE A 8 -26.15 8.07 43.94
CA ILE A 8 -27.48 8.45 43.46
C ILE A 8 -28.06 7.34 42.58
N THR A 9 -29.28 6.91 42.85
CA THR A 9 -29.96 5.90 42.03
C THR A 9 -30.55 6.48 40.73
N ARG A 10 -31.18 7.65 40.80
CA ARG A 10 -31.74 8.33 39.63
C ARG A 10 -31.69 9.84 39.81
N LEU A 11 -31.25 10.55 38.77
CA LEU A 11 -31.26 12.01 38.71
C LEU A 11 -31.88 12.44 37.37
N HIS A 12 -32.79 13.41 37.41
CA HIS A 12 -33.59 13.82 36.25
C HIS A 12 -33.82 15.34 36.25
N GLY A 13 -33.70 15.98 35.07
CA GLY A 13 -34.26 17.31 34.82
C GLY A 13 -33.63 18.43 35.64
N LEU A 14 -32.31 18.38 35.83
CA LEU A 14 -31.62 19.54 36.39
C LEU A 14 -31.50 20.60 35.25
N GLN A 15 -31.40 21.88 35.60
CA GLN A 15 -31.02 23.01 34.72
C GLN A 15 -30.21 24.02 35.57
N ASP A 16 -29.16 24.65 35.03
CA ASP A 16 -28.40 25.75 35.67
C ASP A 16 -27.68 25.41 37.01
N TYR A 17 -26.82 24.38 37.06
CA TYR A 17 -26.07 24.04 38.29
C TYR A 17 -24.55 24.02 38.13
N ASN A 18 -23.83 24.46 39.18
CA ASN A 18 -22.37 24.53 39.21
C ASN A 18 -21.77 23.78 40.41
N ASN A 19 -20.61 23.14 40.23
CA ASN A 19 -19.72 22.58 41.27
C ASN A 19 -20.23 21.36 42.07
N TYR A 20 -20.23 20.18 41.45
CA TYR A 20 -20.51 18.91 42.14
C TYR A 20 -19.42 17.85 41.94
N LYS A 21 -19.27 17.02 42.98
CA LYS A 21 -18.46 15.81 42.96
C LYS A 21 -19.30 14.61 43.37
N ILE A 22 -19.60 13.72 42.42
CA ILE A 22 -20.39 12.52 42.64
C ILE A 22 -19.53 11.26 42.46
N THR A 23 -19.63 10.30 43.38
CA THR A 23 -18.91 9.04 43.24
C THR A 23 -19.61 8.10 42.27
N ALA A 24 -20.92 7.86 42.39
CA ALA A 24 -21.63 6.95 41.49
C ALA A 24 -23.10 7.35 41.23
N ILE A 25 -23.56 7.20 39.98
CA ILE A 25 -24.95 7.37 39.55
C ILE A 25 -25.43 6.17 38.74
N THR A 26 -26.59 5.60 39.05
CA THR A 26 -27.16 4.51 38.23
C THR A 26 -27.85 5.05 36.96
N ARG A 27 -28.65 6.11 37.06
CA ARG A 27 -29.28 6.73 35.88
C ARG A 27 -29.33 8.26 35.97
N LEU A 28 -28.83 8.94 34.95
CA LEU A 28 -28.85 10.39 34.78
C LEU A 28 -29.58 10.75 33.47
N GLN A 29 -30.56 11.65 33.51
CA GLN A 29 -31.40 12.02 32.35
C GLN A 29 -31.63 13.53 32.26
N GLN A 30 -31.63 14.05 31.02
CA GLN A 30 -32.08 15.40 30.64
C GLN A 30 -31.37 16.50 31.42
N LEU A 31 -30.16 16.83 30.98
CA LEU A 31 -29.40 17.95 31.50
C LEU A 31 -29.36 19.03 30.38
N GLN A 32 -29.48 20.30 30.75
CA GLN A 32 -29.18 21.50 29.95
C GLN A 32 -28.36 22.52 30.78
N ASP A 33 -27.35 23.15 30.17
CA ASP A 33 -26.58 24.31 30.69
C ASP A 33 -25.81 24.10 32.02
N TYR A 34 -24.61 23.49 31.98
CA TYR A 34 -23.78 23.26 33.19
C TYR A 34 -22.29 23.54 33.02
N SER A 35 -21.65 23.83 34.17
CA SER A 35 -20.20 23.91 34.30
C SER A 35 -19.64 23.17 35.53
N ASN A 36 -18.40 22.65 35.42
CA ASN A 36 -17.57 22.18 36.54
C ASN A 36 -18.15 21.02 37.37
N TYR A 37 -18.29 19.84 36.77
CA TYR A 37 -18.86 18.65 37.45
C TYR A 37 -17.93 17.43 37.34
N LYS A 38 -17.82 16.63 38.41
CA LYS A 38 -16.97 15.44 38.45
C LYS A 38 -17.75 14.21 38.90
N ILE A 39 -17.90 13.20 38.04
CA ILE A 39 -18.55 11.92 38.37
C ILE A 39 -17.57 10.76 38.22
N THR A 40 -17.52 9.83 39.17
CA THR A 40 -16.63 8.67 39.01
C THR A 40 -17.28 7.56 38.18
N TRP A 41 -18.53 7.19 38.48
CA TRP A 41 -19.21 6.08 37.78
C TRP A 41 -20.65 6.45 37.37
N ILE A 42 -21.04 6.15 36.13
CA ILE A 42 -22.43 6.26 35.66
C ILE A 42 -22.87 4.98 34.94
N THR A 43 -23.98 4.36 35.33
CA THR A 43 -24.48 3.19 34.58
C THR A 43 -25.23 3.57 33.31
N ARG A 44 -26.10 4.59 33.35
CA ARG A 44 -26.83 5.08 32.17
C ARG A 44 -26.93 6.61 32.18
N LEU A 45 -26.49 7.23 31.09
CA LEU A 45 -26.60 8.68 30.85
C LEU A 45 -27.41 8.94 29.58
N HIS A 46 -28.41 9.82 29.65
CA HIS A 46 -29.32 10.11 28.54
C HIS A 46 -29.61 11.60 28.40
N GLY A 47 -29.42 12.16 27.20
CA GLY A 47 -29.89 13.50 26.83
C GLY A 47 -29.13 14.60 27.53
N LEU A 48 -27.97 14.94 26.98
CA LEU A 48 -27.18 16.10 27.34
C LEU A 48 -27.36 17.16 26.22
N GLN A 49 -27.62 18.43 26.52
CA GLN A 49 -27.42 19.57 25.61
C GLN A 49 -26.60 20.73 26.26
N ASP A 50 -25.67 21.34 25.51
CA ASP A 50 -24.88 22.56 25.83
C ASP A 50 -24.02 22.54 27.13
N TYR A 51 -22.72 22.19 27.05
CA TYR A 51 -21.83 22.07 28.24
C TYR A 51 -20.38 22.56 28.07
N MET A 52 -19.79 22.95 29.21
CA MET A 52 -18.36 23.20 29.38
C MET A 52 -17.79 22.54 30.67
N ASP A 53 -16.56 22.02 30.63
CA ASP A 53 -15.75 21.58 31.79
C ASP A 53 -16.34 20.45 32.66
N TYR A 54 -16.43 19.23 32.10
CA TYR A 54 -16.98 18.05 32.80
C TYR A 54 -16.02 16.85 32.86
N LYS A 55 -15.93 16.14 34.00
CA LYS A 55 -15.07 14.94 34.15
C LYS A 55 -15.84 13.70 34.62
N ILE A 56 -15.96 12.67 33.77
CA ILE A 56 -16.45 11.33 34.17
C ILE A 56 -15.33 10.28 34.09
N THR A 57 -15.18 9.43 35.11
CA THR A 57 -14.23 8.30 35.00
C THR A 57 -14.81 7.14 34.19
N TRP A 58 -16.06 6.72 34.42
CA TRP A 58 -16.65 5.56 33.75
C TRP A 58 -18.13 5.71 33.42
N ILE A 59 -18.55 5.27 32.22
CA ILE A 59 -19.96 5.19 31.80
C ILE A 59 -20.29 3.83 31.14
N ALA A 60 -21.33 3.13 31.61
CA ALA A 60 -21.76 1.88 30.96
C ALA A 60 -22.55 2.10 29.66
N ARG A 61 -23.41 3.13 29.64
CA ARG A 61 -24.26 3.44 28.48
C ARG A 61 -24.51 4.94 28.40
N LEU A 62 -24.13 5.53 27.27
CA LEU A 62 -24.35 6.93 26.94
C LEU A 62 -25.25 7.05 25.70
N GLN A 63 -26.31 7.83 25.81
CA GLN A 63 -27.28 8.04 24.73
C GLN A 63 -27.55 9.52 24.51
N GLN A 64 -27.41 9.95 23.25
CA GLN A 64 -27.71 11.29 22.75
C GLN A 64 -26.87 12.39 23.38
N LEU A 65 -25.91 12.86 22.58
CA LEU A 65 -25.06 13.99 22.88
C LEU A 65 -25.20 15.04 21.73
N GLN A 66 -25.61 16.28 22.04
CA GLN A 66 -25.54 17.49 21.18
C GLN A 66 -24.73 18.65 21.81
N ASP A 67 -23.85 19.28 21.02
CA ASP A 67 -23.13 20.54 21.28
C ASP A 67 -22.21 20.58 22.53
N TYR A 68 -20.92 20.19 22.39
CA TYR A 68 -19.96 20.09 23.52
C TYR A 68 -18.59 20.70 23.30
N MET A 69 -18.04 21.27 24.38
CA MET A 69 -16.62 21.61 24.51
C MET A 69 -16.03 21.14 25.86
N ASP A 70 -14.77 20.69 25.83
CA ASP A 70 -13.92 20.43 27.01
C ASP A 70 -14.48 19.48 28.09
N TYR A 71 -14.63 18.19 27.75
CA TYR A 71 -14.93 17.14 28.74
C TYR A 71 -13.89 16.00 28.76
N LYS A 72 -13.75 15.36 29.94
CA LYS A 72 -12.86 14.23 30.19
C LYS A 72 -13.66 13.00 30.63
N ILE A 73 -14.04 12.14 29.67
CA ILE A 73 -14.54 10.77 29.96
C ILE A 73 -13.39 9.77 29.81
N THR A 74 -13.15 8.93 30.82
CA THR A 74 -12.02 7.97 30.79
C THR A 74 -12.41 6.62 30.19
N TRP A 75 -13.67 6.17 30.30
CA TRP A 75 -14.12 4.89 29.74
C TRP A 75 -15.62 4.89 29.44
N ILE A 76 -16.02 4.35 28.27
CA ILE A 76 -17.43 4.18 27.86
C ILE A 76 -17.63 2.76 27.30
N THR A 77 -18.66 2.05 27.76
CA THR A 77 -18.96 0.70 27.22
C THR A 77 -19.90 0.73 26.01
N ARG A 78 -20.85 1.67 25.96
CA ARG A 78 -21.81 1.78 24.85
C ARG A 78 -22.15 3.24 24.61
N LEU A 79 -21.94 3.71 23.38
CA LEU A 79 -22.21 5.08 22.95
C LEU A 79 -23.19 5.09 21.78
N HIS A 80 -24.28 5.87 21.89
CA HIS A 80 -25.25 6.04 20.80
C HIS A 80 -25.58 7.51 20.56
N GLY A 81 -25.40 7.96 19.31
CA GLY A 81 -25.85 9.27 18.82
C GLY A 81 -25.01 10.44 19.33
N LEU A 82 -23.85 10.65 18.72
CA LEU A 82 -22.95 11.77 19.02
C LEU A 82 -22.92 12.71 17.81
N GLN A 83 -23.31 13.97 18.02
CA GLN A 83 -23.34 14.98 16.97
C GLN A 83 -22.50 16.20 17.41
N ASP A 84 -21.63 16.64 16.50
CA ASP A 84 -20.74 17.81 16.65
C ASP A 84 -19.83 17.80 17.88
N TYR A 85 -18.75 17.02 17.76
CA TYR A 85 -17.80 16.79 18.85
C TYR A 85 -16.41 17.37 18.58
N MET A 86 -15.98 18.29 19.45
CA MET A 86 -14.62 18.82 19.49
C MET A 86 -13.87 18.23 20.68
N ASP A 87 -13.08 17.18 20.43
CA ASP A 87 -12.28 16.56 21.47
C ASP A 87 -10.85 17.11 21.57
N THR A 88 -10.39 17.31 22.81
CA THR A 88 -8.98 17.49 23.18
C THR A 88 -8.37 16.25 23.85
N ARG A 89 -9.10 15.11 23.91
CA ARG A 89 -8.67 13.86 24.58
C ARG A 89 -7.39 13.24 24.01
N GLN A 90 -6.73 12.50 24.91
CA GLN A 90 -5.60 11.62 24.61
C GLN A 90 -6.04 10.26 24.04
N GLN A 91 -7.11 9.59 24.50
CA GLN A 91 -7.45 8.23 24.01
C GLN A 91 -8.98 7.99 23.99
N LEU A 92 -9.49 7.23 23.01
CA LEU A 92 -10.88 6.77 22.92
C LEU A 92 -10.92 5.23 22.74
N GLN A 93 -11.79 4.56 23.51
CA GLN A 93 -12.05 3.12 23.45
C GLN A 93 -13.56 2.91 23.41
N ASP A 94 -14.09 2.29 22.34
CA ASP A 94 -15.51 2.01 22.21
C ASP A 94 -15.78 0.56 21.76
N TYR A 95 -16.78 -0.08 22.37
CA TYR A 95 -16.98 -1.53 22.26
C TYR A 95 -17.89 -1.97 21.11
N SER A 96 -18.81 -1.14 20.59
CA SER A 96 -19.60 -1.45 19.38
C SER A 96 -20.59 -0.34 18.94
N ASN A 97 -20.90 -0.28 17.65
CA ASN A 97 -22.11 0.35 17.06
C ASN A 97 -22.24 1.86 17.26
N TYR A 98 -21.33 2.63 16.66
CA TYR A 98 -21.37 4.09 16.75
C TYR A 98 -21.02 4.79 15.42
N LYS A 99 -21.35 6.08 15.35
CA LYS A 99 -21.04 6.95 14.22
C LYS A 99 -20.40 8.24 14.70
N ILE A 100 -19.27 8.62 14.13
CA ILE A 100 -18.56 9.88 14.42
C ILE A 100 -18.51 10.74 13.16
N THR A 101 -18.96 11.99 13.26
CA THR A 101 -18.87 12.95 12.16
C THR A 101 -17.44 13.46 11.98
N THR A 102 -16.76 13.87 13.04
CA THR A 102 -15.40 14.43 12.92
C THR A 102 -14.55 14.13 14.15
N ILE A 103 -13.29 13.77 13.90
CA ILE A 103 -12.22 13.71 14.90
C ILE A 103 -11.14 14.71 14.47
N THR A 104 -10.91 15.77 15.26
CA THR A 104 -9.93 16.81 14.92
C THR A 104 -8.51 16.41 15.33
N ARG A 105 -8.33 16.00 16.60
CA ARG A 105 -7.06 15.49 17.13
C ARG A 105 -7.33 14.40 18.14
N LEU A 106 -6.68 13.26 17.99
CA LEU A 106 -6.76 12.16 18.93
C LEU A 106 -5.42 11.42 18.94
N GLN A 107 -4.97 10.91 20.10
CA GLN A 107 -3.75 10.11 20.14
C GLN A 107 -4.06 8.68 19.72
N GLN A 108 -4.98 8.00 20.42
CA GLN A 108 -5.31 6.61 20.12
C GLN A 108 -6.81 6.41 20.02
N LEU A 109 -7.21 5.61 19.04
CA LEU A 109 -8.56 5.11 18.88
C LEU A 109 -8.49 3.58 18.80
N GLN A 110 -9.24 2.90 19.66
CA GLN A 110 -9.36 1.45 19.65
C GLN A 110 -10.83 1.05 19.55
N ASP A 111 -11.19 0.37 18.48
CA ASP A 111 -12.58 -0.01 18.21
C ASP A 111 -12.75 -1.49 17.93
N TYR A 112 -13.75 -2.07 18.59
CA TYR A 112 -13.94 -3.51 18.55
C TYR A 112 -14.85 -3.97 17.40
N SER A 113 -15.93 -3.24 17.09
CA SER A 113 -16.82 -3.63 15.98
C SER A 113 -17.79 -2.55 15.51
N ASN A 114 -18.08 -2.54 14.21
CA ASN A 114 -19.24 -1.87 13.60
C ASN A 114 -19.30 -0.37 13.85
N TYR A 115 -18.44 0.40 13.19
CA TYR A 115 -18.44 1.86 13.33
C TYR A 115 -18.26 2.61 11.99
N GLU A 116 -18.74 3.85 11.93
CA GLU A 116 -18.59 4.74 10.77
C GLU A 116 -18.00 6.10 11.20
N ILE A 117 -16.86 6.49 10.61
CA ILE A 117 -16.25 7.81 10.82
C ILE A 117 -16.23 8.58 9.50
N THR A 118 -16.71 9.82 9.51
CA THR A 118 -16.67 10.65 8.30
C THR A 118 -15.28 11.25 8.10
N ALA A 119 -14.72 11.94 9.10
CA ALA A 119 -13.42 12.59 8.96
C ALA A 119 -12.53 12.47 10.19
N ILE A 120 -11.25 12.19 9.97
CA ILE A 120 -10.17 12.25 10.97
C ILE A 120 -9.10 13.21 10.47
N THR A 121 -8.80 14.27 11.22
CA THR A 121 -7.79 15.26 10.82
C THR A 121 -6.39 14.84 11.28
N ARG A 122 -6.22 14.47 12.56
CA ARG A 122 -4.96 13.96 13.10
C ARG A 122 -5.23 12.84 14.11
N LEU A 123 -4.71 11.66 13.83
CA LEU A 123 -4.73 10.52 14.73
C LEU A 123 -3.32 9.93 14.83
N GLN A 124 -2.88 9.53 16.02
CA GLN A 124 -1.58 8.85 16.14
C GLN A 124 -1.75 7.36 15.80
N GLN A 125 -2.59 6.64 16.51
CA GLN A 125 -2.79 5.21 16.32
C GLN A 125 -4.27 4.89 16.21
N LEU A 126 -4.60 4.06 15.23
CA LEU A 126 -5.90 3.44 15.07
C LEU A 126 -5.70 1.92 15.13
N GLN A 127 -6.43 1.25 16.03
CA GLN A 127 -6.43 -0.21 16.12
C GLN A 127 -7.86 -0.73 16.05
N ASP A 128 -8.18 -1.44 14.98
CA ASP A 128 -9.53 -1.89 14.74
C ASP A 128 -9.65 -3.40 14.56
N TYR A 129 -10.64 -3.97 15.22
CA TYR A 129 -10.83 -5.41 15.21
C TYR A 129 -11.73 -5.88 14.06
N SER A 130 -12.85 -5.21 13.78
CA SER A 130 -13.76 -5.65 12.73
C SER A 130 -14.75 -4.60 12.21
N ASN A 131 -15.07 -4.69 10.91
CA ASN A 131 -16.26 -4.11 10.27
C ASN A 131 -16.39 -2.59 10.46
N TYR A 132 -15.56 -1.82 9.76
CA TYR A 132 -15.61 -0.37 9.88
C TYR A 132 -15.51 0.36 8.54
N LYS A 133 -15.98 1.62 8.55
CA LYS A 133 -15.94 2.51 7.38
C LYS A 133 -15.44 3.90 7.77
N ILE A 134 -14.36 4.34 7.15
CA ILE A 134 -13.83 5.70 7.29
C ILE A 134 -13.87 6.40 5.93
N THR A 135 -14.42 7.61 5.90
CA THR A 135 -14.44 8.38 4.64
C THR A 135 -13.10 9.07 4.40
N ALA A 136 -12.58 9.86 5.36
CA ALA A 136 -11.34 10.59 5.16
C ALA A 136 -10.43 10.59 6.40
N ILE A 137 -9.13 10.40 6.16
CA ILE A 137 -8.07 10.56 7.14
C ILE A 137 -7.00 11.50 6.58
N THR A 138 -6.74 12.64 7.23
CA THR A 138 -5.73 13.59 6.77
C THR A 138 -4.32 13.19 7.22
N ARG A 139 -4.14 12.85 8.51
CA ARG A 139 -2.86 12.36 9.04
C ARG A 139 -3.09 11.25 10.06
N LEU A 140 -2.49 10.10 9.79
CA LEU A 140 -2.44 8.95 10.69
C LEU A 140 -0.99 8.46 10.80
N GLN A 141 -0.53 8.15 12.02
CA GLN A 141 0.80 7.57 12.18
C GLN A 141 0.74 6.07 11.88
N GLN A 142 -0.07 5.33 12.63
CA GLN A 142 -0.16 3.88 12.51
C GLN A 142 -1.61 3.44 12.41
N LEU A 143 -1.88 2.54 11.47
CA LEU A 143 -3.13 1.81 11.34
C LEU A 143 -2.82 0.33 11.50
N GLN A 144 -3.52 -0.34 12.44
CA GLN A 144 -3.41 -1.77 12.66
C GLN A 144 -4.80 -2.41 12.64
N ASP A 145 -5.10 -3.17 11.59
CA ASP A 145 -6.44 -3.70 11.43
C ASP A 145 -6.48 -5.22 11.27
N TYR A 146 -7.46 -5.82 11.94
CA TYR A 146 -7.61 -7.27 11.96
C TYR A 146 -8.53 -7.78 10.86
N SER A 147 -9.65 -7.10 10.56
CA SER A 147 -10.58 -7.59 9.52
C SER A 147 -11.60 -6.58 8.97
N ASN A 148 -11.91 -6.73 7.68
CA ASN A 148 -13.12 -6.22 7.01
C ASN A 148 -13.34 -4.71 7.14
N TYR A 149 -12.57 -3.94 6.38
CA TYR A 149 -12.67 -2.49 6.44
C TYR A 149 -12.69 -1.78 5.08
N LYS A 150 -13.24 -0.56 5.09
CA LYS A 150 -13.29 0.32 3.93
C LYS A 150 -12.87 1.74 4.29
N ILE A 151 -11.76 2.18 3.71
CA ILE A 151 -11.31 3.57 3.79
C ILE A 151 -11.41 4.21 2.40
N THR A 152 -12.02 5.40 2.32
CA THR A 152 -12.10 6.11 1.03
C THR A 152 -10.80 6.84 0.74
N ALA A 153 -10.32 7.71 1.64
CA ALA A 153 -9.12 8.51 1.39
C ALA A 153 -8.21 8.63 2.61
N ILE A 154 -6.90 8.49 2.39
CA ILE A 154 -5.85 8.81 3.35
C ILE A 154 -4.83 9.76 2.72
N THR A 155 -4.60 10.93 3.32
CA THR A 155 -3.63 11.90 2.80
C THR A 155 -2.20 11.59 3.27
N GLY A 156 -2.01 11.24 4.54
CA GLY A 156 -0.72 10.83 5.06
C GLY A 156 -0.84 9.69 6.08
N LEU A 157 -0.12 8.60 5.81
CA LEU A 157 0.01 7.45 6.68
C LEU A 157 1.48 7.07 6.81
N GLN A 158 1.94 6.81 8.04
CA GLN A 158 3.31 6.32 8.24
C GLN A 158 3.35 4.81 8.00
N GLN A 159 2.57 4.05 8.76
CA GLN A 159 2.58 2.59 8.71
C GLN A 159 1.16 2.05 8.63
N LEU A 160 0.94 1.11 7.72
CA LEU A 160 -0.25 0.29 7.63
C LEU A 160 0.15 -1.16 7.86
N GLN A 161 -0.49 -1.82 8.83
CA GLN A 161 -0.31 -3.23 9.13
C GLN A 161 -1.66 -3.92 9.15
N ASP A 162 -1.96 -4.71 8.12
CA ASP A 162 -3.26 -5.37 8.02
C ASP A 162 -3.17 -6.88 7.95
N TYR A 163 -4.10 -7.51 8.67
CA TYR A 163 -4.18 -8.96 8.71
C TYR A 163 -5.05 -9.52 7.59
N ASN A 164 -6.27 -9.00 7.35
CA ASN A 164 -7.20 -9.57 6.36
C ASN A 164 -8.25 -8.59 5.79
N ASN A 165 -8.54 -8.75 4.50
CA ASN A 165 -9.76 -8.28 3.81
C ASN A 165 -10.06 -6.79 3.92
N TYR A 166 -9.41 -6.00 3.07
CA TYR A 166 -9.62 -4.55 3.07
C TYR A 166 -9.74 -3.90 1.69
N LYS A 167 -10.36 -2.71 1.70
CA LYS A 167 -10.50 -1.86 0.51
C LYS A 167 -10.17 -0.41 0.83
N ILE A 168 -9.05 0.07 0.28
CA ILE A 168 -8.70 1.49 0.28
C ILE A 168 -8.86 2.07 -1.13
N THR A 169 -9.54 3.20 -1.25
CA THR A 169 -9.68 3.84 -2.58
C THR A 169 -8.43 4.64 -2.92
N ALA A 170 -8.00 5.56 -2.05
CA ALA A 170 -6.84 6.41 -2.34
C ALA A 170 -5.94 6.63 -1.13
N ILE A 171 -4.63 6.53 -1.35
CA ILE A 171 -3.58 6.97 -0.42
C ILE A 171 -2.66 7.96 -1.13
N THR A 172 -2.46 9.14 -0.56
CA THR A 172 -1.55 10.14 -1.14
C THR A 172 -0.10 9.85 -0.75
N THR A 173 0.18 9.69 0.55
CA THR A 173 1.52 9.33 1.03
C THR A 173 1.46 8.20 2.05
N LEU A 174 2.25 7.15 1.80
CA LEU A 174 2.46 6.02 2.69
C LEU A 174 3.96 5.75 2.81
N GLN A 175 4.50 5.57 4.02
CA GLN A 175 5.88 5.09 4.15
C GLN A 175 5.93 3.58 3.99
N GLN A 176 5.25 2.84 4.86
CA GLN A 176 5.34 1.38 4.89
C GLN A 176 3.96 0.74 4.84
N LEU A 177 3.81 -0.25 3.99
CA LEU A 177 2.67 -1.17 3.95
C LEU A 177 3.19 -2.58 4.24
N GLN A 178 2.60 -3.24 5.23
CA GLN A 178 2.88 -4.62 5.59
C GLN A 178 1.57 -5.41 5.70
N ASP A 179 1.30 -6.29 4.74
CA ASP A 179 0.04 -7.02 4.71
C ASP A 179 0.21 -8.54 4.66
N TYR A 180 -0.68 -9.21 5.40
CA TYR A 180 -0.69 -10.67 5.49
C TYR A 180 -1.61 -11.34 4.46
N SER A 181 -2.80 -10.80 4.16
CA SER A 181 -3.64 -11.36 3.09
C SER A 181 -4.78 -10.47 2.55
N ASN A 182 -5.07 -10.65 1.25
CA ASN A 182 -6.33 -10.28 0.57
C ASN A 182 -6.73 -8.81 0.64
N TYR A 183 -6.14 -7.99 -0.23
CA TYR A 183 -6.47 -6.56 -0.28
C TYR A 183 -6.65 -5.96 -1.67
N LYS A 184 -7.37 -4.83 -1.70
CA LYS A 184 -7.57 -4.02 -2.91
C LYS A 184 -7.34 -2.54 -2.64
N ILE A 185 -6.25 -2.01 -3.20
CA ILE A 185 -5.99 -0.57 -3.25
C ILE A 185 -6.20 -0.05 -4.67
N THR A 186 -6.99 1.01 -4.83
CA THR A 186 -7.20 1.59 -6.16
C THR A 186 -6.04 2.49 -6.57
N THR A 187 -5.60 3.41 -5.71
CA THR A 187 -4.52 4.35 -6.08
C THR A 187 -3.62 4.69 -4.90
N ILE A 188 -2.30 4.62 -5.14
CA ILE A 188 -1.27 5.17 -4.24
C ILE A 188 -0.43 6.20 -5.01
N THR A 189 -0.30 7.42 -4.49
CA THR A 189 0.54 8.44 -5.14
C THR A 189 2.02 8.25 -4.79
N ARG A 190 2.36 8.11 -3.51
CA ARG A 190 3.74 7.87 -3.08
C ARG A 190 3.79 6.79 -1.99
N LEU A 191 4.54 5.73 -2.27
CA LEU A 191 4.85 4.64 -1.35
C LEU A 191 6.37 4.48 -1.23
N GLN A 192 6.90 4.35 -0.01
CA GLN A 192 8.32 4.09 0.18
C GLN A 192 8.61 2.59 0.09
N GLN A 193 7.95 1.78 0.91
CA GLN A 193 8.16 0.34 0.98
C GLN A 193 6.82 -0.40 1.00
N LEU A 194 6.74 -1.45 0.20
CA LEU A 194 5.67 -2.44 0.21
C LEU A 194 6.30 -3.80 0.55
N GLN A 195 5.76 -4.46 1.57
CA GLN A 195 6.16 -5.81 1.99
C GLN A 195 4.91 -6.68 2.16
N ASP A 196 4.68 -7.61 1.23
CA ASP A 196 3.47 -8.42 1.26
C ASP A 196 3.74 -9.94 1.26
N TYR A 197 2.90 -10.65 2.02
CA TYR A 197 2.99 -12.10 2.13
C TYR A 197 2.13 -12.85 1.11
N ASN A 198 0.87 -12.43 0.85
CA ASN A 198 -0.05 -13.15 -0.04
C ASN A 198 -1.19 -12.30 -0.67
N ASN A 199 -1.47 -12.53 -1.96
CA ASN A 199 -2.73 -12.23 -2.68
C ASN A 199 -3.23 -10.78 -2.62
N TYR A 200 -2.77 -9.95 -3.56
CA TYR A 200 -3.23 -8.55 -3.64
C TYR A 200 -3.48 -7.99 -5.05
N LYS A 201 -4.27 -6.91 -5.11
CA LYS A 201 -4.56 -6.16 -6.33
C LYS A 201 -4.44 -4.65 -6.13
N ILE A 202 -3.41 -4.06 -6.72
CA ILE A 202 -3.24 -2.61 -6.82
C ILE A 202 -3.51 -2.16 -8.26
N ALA A 203 -4.39 -1.17 -8.44
CA ALA A 203 -4.63 -0.65 -9.79
C ALA A 203 -3.49 0.30 -10.23
N ALA A 204 -3.12 1.30 -9.41
CA ALA A 204 -2.09 2.26 -9.80
C ALA A 204 -1.19 2.71 -8.64
N ILE A 205 0.12 2.77 -8.90
CA ILE A 205 1.11 3.44 -8.06
C ILE A 205 1.87 4.49 -8.88
N THR A 206 1.92 5.74 -8.41
CA THR A 206 2.67 6.79 -9.13
C THR A 206 4.16 6.73 -8.81
N ARG A 207 4.55 6.62 -7.54
CA ARG A 207 5.94 6.48 -7.10
C ARG A 207 6.07 5.41 -6.04
N LEU A 208 6.92 4.42 -6.30
CA LEU A 208 7.33 3.37 -5.37
C LEU A 208 8.86 3.34 -5.28
N GLN A 209 9.42 3.31 -4.07
CA GLN A 209 10.86 3.16 -3.90
C GLN A 209 11.25 1.68 -3.89
N GLN A 210 10.65 0.86 -3.03
CA GLN A 210 10.96 -0.56 -2.92
C GLN A 210 9.69 -1.39 -2.85
N LEU A 211 9.69 -2.49 -3.61
CA LEU A 211 8.70 -3.57 -3.53
C LEU A 211 9.44 -4.86 -3.16
N GLN A 212 8.96 -5.54 -2.12
CA GLN A 212 9.45 -6.84 -1.67
C GLN A 212 8.28 -7.79 -1.45
N ASP A 213 8.12 -8.78 -2.32
CA ASP A 213 6.97 -9.69 -2.24
C ASP A 213 7.34 -11.17 -2.18
N TYR A 214 6.58 -11.91 -1.36
CA TYR A 214 6.77 -13.35 -1.17
C TYR A 214 5.93 -14.22 -2.11
N SER A 215 4.68 -13.84 -2.45
CA SER A 215 3.88 -14.59 -3.44
C SER A 215 2.59 -13.91 -3.98
N ASN A 216 2.28 -14.19 -5.26
CA ASN A 216 0.97 -14.03 -5.93
C ASN A 216 0.34 -12.63 -5.92
N TYR A 217 0.74 -11.76 -6.88
CA TYR A 217 0.16 -10.42 -6.98
C TYR A 217 -0.16 -9.92 -8.40
N LYS A 218 -1.05 -8.91 -8.46
CA LYS A 218 -1.43 -8.22 -9.71
C LYS A 218 -1.41 -6.71 -9.56
N ILE A 219 -0.41 -6.07 -10.18
CA ILE A 219 -0.36 -4.61 -10.32
C ILE A 219 -0.70 -4.23 -11.76
N THR A 220 -1.60 -3.27 -11.93
CA THR A 220 -1.95 -2.80 -13.29
C THR A 220 -0.91 -1.80 -13.79
N ALA A 221 -0.60 -0.75 -13.03
CA ALA A 221 0.34 0.27 -13.48
C ALA A 221 1.25 0.81 -12.36
N ILE A 222 2.54 0.96 -12.68
CA ILE A 222 3.50 1.73 -11.87
C ILE A 222 4.17 2.78 -12.75
N THR A 223 4.13 4.05 -12.34
CA THR A 223 4.78 5.13 -13.13
C THR A 223 6.28 5.19 -12.86
N ARG A 224 6.71 5.14 -11.60
CA ARG A 224 8.13 5.12 -11.22
C ARG A 224 8.37 4.11 -10.10
N LEU A 225 9.26 3.16 -10.36
CA LEU A 225 9.76 2.17 -9.41
C LEU A 225 11.28 2.27 -9.35
N HIS A 226 11.86 2.36 -8.15
CA HIS A 226 13.32 2.32 -8.01
C HIS A 226 13.82 0.87 -7.99
N GLN A 227 13.32 0.04 -7.08
CA GLN A 227 13.77 -1.34 -6.95
C GLN A 227 12.58 -2.29 -6.77
N LEU A 228 12.63 -3.41 -7.48
CA LEU A 228 11.76 -4.57 -7.32
C LEU A 228 12.59 -5.78 -6.92
N GLN A 229 12.19 -6.47 -5.85
CA GLN A 229 12.78 -7.72 -5.38
C GLN A 229 11.69 -8.74 -5.09
N ASP A 230 11.57 -9.76 -5.93
CA ASP A 230 10.49 -10.75 -5.78
C ASP A 230 10.98 -12.19 -5.69
N TYR A 231 10.28 -12.97 -4.85
CA TYR A 231 10.58 -14.37 -4.64
C TYR A 231 9.81 -15.30 -5.59
N ASN A 232 8.50 -15.12 -5.83
CA ASN A 232 7.70 -16.02 -6.68
C ASN A 232 6.40 -15.40 -7.26
N ASN A 233 6.08 -15.72 -8.53
CA ASN A 233 4.75 -15.62 -9.18
C ASN A 233 4.06 -14.25 -9.16
N TYR A 234 4.35 -13.40 -10.16
CA TYR A 234 3.69 -12.10 -10.29
C TYR A 234 3.27 -11.68 -11.71
N LYS A 235 2.31 -10.73 -11.76
CA LYS A 235 1.82 -10.13 -13.00
C LYS A 235 1.73 -8.60 -12.90
N ILE A 236 2.63 -7.92 -13.61
CA ILE A 236 2.55 -6.46 -13.82
C ILE A 236 2.14 -6.16 -15.26
N THR A 237 1.15 -5.28 -15.43
CA THR A 237 0.74 -4.90 -16.79
C THR A 237 1.70 -3.84 -17.36
N ALA A 238 1.92 -2.73 -16.65
CA ALA A 238 2.77 -1.66 -17.16
C ALA A 238 3.68 -1.03 -16.10
N ILE A 239 4.95 -0.80 -16.47
CA ILE A 239 5.88 0.06 -15.74
C ILE A 239 6.46 1.13 -16.68
N THR A 240 6.32 2.40 -16.31
CA THR A 240 6.88 3.50 -17.15
C THR A 240 8.38 3.66 -16.91
N ARG A 241 8.84 3.66 -15.66
CA ARG A 241 10.27 3.75 -15.32
C ARG A 241 10.61 2.80 -14.18
N LEU A 242 11.57 1.90 -14.44
CA LEU A 242 12.17 1.00 -13.47
C LEU A 242 13.69 1.19 -13.48
N GLN A 243 14.31 1.30 -12.31
CA GLN A 243 15.76 1.39 -12.20
C GLN A 243 16.39 -0.01 -12.09
N GLN A 244 15.97 -0.82 -11.13
CA GLN A 244 16.49 -2.17 -10.93
C GLN A 244 15.36 -3.18 -10.72
N LEU A 245 15.48 -4.33 -11.38
CA LEU A 245 14.68 -5.52 -11.19
C LEU A 245 15.61 -6.67 -10.80
N GLN A 246 15.31 -7.34 -9.68
CA GLN A 246 16.02 -8.52 -9.19
C GLN A 246 15.01 -9.62 -8.83
N ASP A 247 14.95 -10.68 -9.61
CA ASP A 247 13.94 -11.74 -9.40
C ASP A 247 14.52 -13.15 -9.29
N TYR A 248 13.92 -13.94 -8.41
CA TYR A 248 14.33 -15.33 -8.17
C TYR A 248 13.57 -16.35 -9.02
N SER A 249 12.25 -16.21 -9.25
CA SER A 249 11.52 -17.10 -10.19
C SER A 249 10.13 -16.62 -10.68
N ASN A 250 9.79 -17.00 -11.93
CA ASN A 250 8.43 -17.05 -12.52
C ASN A 250 7.62 -15.74 -12.54
N TYR A 251 7.81 -14.91 -13.59
CA TYR A 251 7.05 -13.67 -13.73
C TYR A 251 6.55 -13.32 -15.14
N LYS A 252 5.52 -12.45 -15.19
CA LYS A 252 4.97 -11.91 -16.44
C LYS A 252 4.78 -10.39 -16.37
N ILE A 253 5.62 -9.66 -17.12
CA ILE A 253 5.45 -8.23 -17.36
C ILE A 253 4.98 -8.00 -18.80
N THR A 254 3.91 -7.21 -18.96
CA THR A 254 3.43 -6.90 -20.33
C THR A 254 4.29 -5.80 -20.96
N THR A 255 4.46 -4.65 -20.28
CA THR A 255 5.18 -3.52 -20.87
C THR A 255 6.07 -2.80 -19.88
N ILE A 256 7.32 -2.54 -20.29
CA ILE A 256 8.24 -1.61 -19.62
C ILE A 256 8.69 -0.53 -20.61
N THR A 257 8.52 0.74 -20.25
CA THR A 257 8.96 1.84 -21.13
C THR A 257 10.46 2.12 -20.96
N ARG A 258 10.95 2.24 -19.73
CA ARG A 258 12.38 2.42 -19.44
C ARG A 258 12.82 1.53 -18.30
N LEU A 259 13.83 0.71 -18.55
CA LEU A 259 14.54 -0.10 -17.57
C LEU A 259 16.04 0.21 -17.63
N GLN A 260 16.68 0.38 -16.47
CA GLN A 260 18.13 0.57 -16.41
C GLN A 260 18.84 -0.77 -16.28
N GLN A 261 18.53 -1.59 -15.28
CA GLN A 261 19.16 -2.88 -15.05
C GLN A 261 18.10 -3.96 -14.78
N LEU A 262 18.31 -5.12 -15.41
CA LEU A 262 17.59 -6.36 -15.15
C LEU A 262 18.61 -7.43 -14.74
N GLN A 263 18.39 -8.08 -13.60
CA GLN A 263 19.18 -9.20 -13.10
C GLN A 263 18.27 -10.34 -12.67
N ASP A 264 18.23 -11.43 -13.43
CA ASP A 264 17.29 -12.53 -13.17
C ASP A 264 17.97 -13.90 -13.04
N TYR A 265 17.46 -14.70 -12.10
CA TYR A 265 17.96 -16.05 -11.83
C TYR A 265 17.25 -17.15 -12.63
N SER A 266 15.92 -17.08 -12.84
CA SER A 266 15.20 -18.09 -13.64
C SER A 266 13.78 -17.71 -14.13
N ASN A 267 13.42 -18.17 -15.34
CA ASN A 267 12.04 -18.31 -15.87
C ASN A 267 11.18 -17.03 -15.92
N TYR A 268 11.28 -16.25 -17.00
CA TYR A 268 10.46 -15.05 -17.17
C TYR A 268 9.88 -14.77 -18.56
N LYS A 269 8.81 -13.98 -18.60
CA LYS A 269 8.15 -13.53 -19.83
C LYS A 269 7.87 -12.03 -19.83
N ILE A 270 8.61 -11.29 -20.67
CA ILE A 270 8.33 -9.87 -20.95
C ILE A 270 7.78 -9.73 -22.37
N THR A 271 6.67 -9.01 -22.52
CA THR A 271 6.13 -8.79 -23.88
C THR A 271 6.88 -7.66 -24.58
N THR A 272 6.99 -6.49 -23.97
CA THR A 272 7.60 -5.33 -24.62
C THR A 272 8.49 -4.51 -23.69
N ILE A 273 9.72 -4.20 -24.13
CA ILE A 273 10.59 -3.19 -23.53
C ILE A 273 10.93 -2.12 -24.57
N THR A 274 10.68 -0.84 -24.25
CA THR A 274 11.02 0.24 -25.19
C THR A 274 12.51 0.61 -25.09
N ARG A 275 13.04 0.77 -23.87
CA ARG A 275 14.45 1.10 -23.66
C ARG A 275 15.04 0.36 -22.46
N LEU A 276 16.07 -0.44 -22.71
CA LEU A 276 16.85 -1.19 -21.73
C LEU A 276 18.32 -0.80 -21.85
N GLN A 277 18.98 -0.52 -20.72
CA GLN A 277 20.41 -0.24 -20.70
C GLN A 277 21.22 -1.53 -20.55
N GLN A 278 20.98 -2.32 -19.51
CA GLN A 278 21.71 -3.58 -19.27
C GLN A 278 20.74 -4.71 -18.93
N LEU A 279 21.00 -5.88 -19.53
CA LEU A 279 20.37 -7.15 -19.21
C LEU A 279 21.47 -8.15 -18.81
N GLN A 280 21.32 -8.77 -17.65
CA GLN A 280 22.20 -9.82 -17.13
C GLN A 280 21.38 -10.99 -16.62
N ASP A 281 21.38 -12.12 -17.34
CA ASP A 281 20.53 -13.26 -16.98
C ASP A 281 21.29 -14.58 -16.86
N TYR A 282 20.84 -15.40 -15.90
CA TYR A 282 21.42 -16.71 -15.63
C TYR A 282 20.74 -17.86 -16.39
N SER A 283 19.40 -17.90 -16.52
CA SER A 283 18.71 -18.98 -17.24
C SER A 283 17.24 -18.71 -17.67
N ASN A 284 16.86 -19.24 -18.85
CA ASN A 284 15.48 -19.49 -19.31
C ASN A 284 14.54 -18.26 -19.39
N TYR A 285 14.59 -17.53 -20.51
CA TYR A 285 13.69 -16.38 -20.69
C TYR A 285 13.07 -16.18 -22.07
N LYS A 286 11.94 -15.45 -22.11
CA LYS A 286 11.24 -15.07 -23.34
C LYS A 286 10.87 -13.60 -23.38
N ILE A 287 11.52 -12.85 -24.25
CA ILE A 287 11.15 -11.46 -24.57
C ILE A 287 10.55 -11.39 -25.98
N THR A 288 9.40 -10.73 -26.14
CA THR A 288 8.80 -10.60 -27.48
C THR A 288 9.44 -9.44 -28.24
N THR A 289 9.54 -8.26 -27.65
CA THR A 289 10.06 -7.08 -28.38
C THR A 289 10.91 -6.18 -27.49
N ILE A 290 12.09 -5.81 -28.00
CA ILE A 290 12.93 -4.74 -27.45
C ILE A 290 13.18 -3.68 -28.54
N THR A 291 12.84 -2.42 -28.27
CA THR A 291 13.10 -1.35 -29.25
C THR A 291 14.55 -0.87 -29.21
N ARG A 292 15.11 -0.64 -28.02
CA ARG A 292 16.51 -0.24 -27.83
C ARG A 292 17.14 -0.96 -26.65
N LEU A 293 18.24 -1.66 -26.91
CA LEU A 293 19.08 -2.33 -25.93
C LEU A 293 20.54 -1.86 -26.13
N GLN A 294 21.19 -1.48 -25.03
CA GLN A 294 22.61 -1.10 -25.07
C GLN A 294 23.51 -2.33 -24.91
N GLN A 295 23.35 -3.10 -23.83
CA GLN A 295 24.15 -4.29 -23.58
C GLN A 295 23.28 -5.47 -23.17
N LEU A 296 23.58 -6.64 -23.74
CA LEU A 296 23.06 -7.95 -23.36
C LEU A 296 24.22 -8.85 -22.96
N GLN A 297 24.15 -9.44 -21.76
CA GLN A 297 25.11 -10.41 -21.24
C GLN A 297 24.37 -11.62 -20.66
N ASP A 298 24.38 -12.76 -21.33
CA ASP A 298 23.65 -13.94 -20.85
C ASP A 298 24.49 -15.20 -20.74
N TYR A 299 24.15 -15.99 -19.71
CA TYR A 299 24.83 -17.25 -19.43
C TYR A 299 24.20 -18.46 -20.14
N SER A 300 22.86 -18.58 -20.22
CA SER A 300 22.22 -19.71 -20.90
C SER A 300 20.72 -19.55 -21.25
N ASN A 301 20.29 -20.16 -22.37
CA ASN A 301 18.90 -20.51 -22.71
C ASN A 301 17.90 -19.34 -22.82
N TYR A 302 17.88 -18.65 -23.97
CA TYR A 302 16.92 -17.57 -24.17
C TYR A 302 16.25 -17.48 -25.55
N LYS A 303 15.09 -16.80 -25.58
CA LYS A 303 14.34 -16.53 -26.81
C LYS A 303 13.87 -15.08 -26.88
N ILE A 304 14.45 -14.32 -27.81
CA ILE A 304 13.97 -12.97 -28.17
C ILE A 304 13.32 -13.03 -29.55
N THR A 305 12.12 -12.45 -29.70
CA THR A 305 11.49 -12.40 -31.03
C THR A 305 12.10 -11.27 -31.85
N THR A 306 12.02 -10.02 -31.37
CA THR A 306 12.46 -8.87 -32.16
C THR A 306 13.28 -7.88 -31.34
N ILE A 307 14.42 -7.44 -31.90
CA ILE A 307 15.20 -6.29 -31.40
C ILE A 307 15.36 -5.25 -32.52
N THR A 308 14.95 -4.01 -32.31
CA THR A 308 15.12 -2.97 -33.34
C THR A 308 16.54 -2.40 -33.35
N ARG A 309 17.12 -2.13 -32.17
CA ARG A 309 18.50 -1.64 -32.05
C ARG A 309 19.21 -2.28 -30.87
N LEU A 310 20.34 -2.92 -31.15
CA LEU A 310 21.26 -3.50 -30.18
C LEU A 310 22.68 -2.97 -30.42
N GLN A 311 23.35 -2.50 -29.36
CA GLN A 311 24.74 -2.04 -29.47
C GLN A 311 25.72 -3.20 -29.26
N GLN A 312 25.63 -3.93 -28.16
CA GLN A 312 26.52 -5.06 -27.87
C GLN A 312 25.73 -6.27 -27.42
N LEU A 313 26.11 -7.43 -27.96
CA LEU A 313 25.64 -8.75 -27.55
C LEU A 313 26.86 -9.60 -27.17
N GLN A 314 26.84 -10.14 -25.95
CA GLN A 314 27.86 -11.04 -25.41
C GLN A 314 27.20 -12.24 -24.75
N ASP A 315 27.20 -13.41 -25.40
CA ASP A 315 26.54 -14.59 -24.85
C ASP A 315 27.43 -15.83 -24.75
N TYR A 316 27.21 -16.59 -23.68
CA TYR A 316 27.96 -17.81 -23.39
C TYR A 316 27.38 -19.07 -24.05
N SER A 317 26.05 -19.28 -24.03
CA SER A 317 25.44 -20.49 -24.61
C SER A 317 23.93 -20.44 -24.90
N ASN A 318 23.48 -21.16 -25.94
CA ASN A 318 22.10 -21.60 -26.18
C ASN A 318 21.06 -20.47 -26.31
N TYR A 319 21.00 -19.80 -27.46
CA TYR A 319 20.01 -18.75 -27.66
C TYR A 319 19.33 -18.71 -29.02
N LYS A 320 18.14 -18.09 -29.07
CA LYS A 320 17.36 -17.91 -30.30
C LYS A 320 16.81 -16.49 -30.43
N ILE A 321 17.31 -15.74 -31.41
CA ILE A 321 16.75 -14.45 -31.82
C ILE A 321 16.06 -14.59 -33.18
N THR A 322 14.82 -14.10 -33.31
CA THR A 322 14.13 -14.16 -34.60
C THR A 322 14.61 -13.03 -35.51
N ALA A 323 14.58 -11.77 -35.06
CA ALA A 323 14.97 -10.65 -35.90
C ALA A 323 15.73 -9.56 -35.13
N ILE A 324 16.80 -9.04 -35.72
CA ILE A 324 17.49 -7.83 -35.30
C ILE A 324 17.55 -6.84 -36.47
N THR A 325 17.03 -5.62 -36.30
CA THR A 325 17.11 -4.62 -37.38
C THR A 325 18.50 -3.98 -37.47
N ARG A 326 19.11 -3.64 -36.32
CA ARG A 326 20.46 -3.07 -36.27
C ARG A 326 21.24 -3.62 -35.09
N LEU A 327 22.39 -4.23 -35.39
CA LEU A 327 23.36 -4.74 -34.43
C LEU A 327 24.74 -4.10 -34.71
N HIS A 328 25.37 -3.54 -33.69
CA HIS A 328 26.71 -2.98 -33.84
C HIS A 328 27.80 -4.05 -33.66
N GLN A 329 27.81 -4.76 -32.54
CA GLN A 329 28.81 -5.80 -32.27
C GLN A 329 28.15 -7.07 -31.73
N LEU A 330 28.57 -8.21 -32.26
CA LEU A 330 28.24 -9.56 -31.77
C LEU A 330 29.53 -10.28 -31.34
N GLN A 331 29.53 -10.83 -30.12
CA GLN A 331 30.60 -11.66 -29.57
C GLN A 331 29.99 -12.88 -28.88
N ASP A 332 30.06 -14.07 -29.49
CA ASP A 332 29.41 -15.25 -28.93
C ASP A 332 30.28 -16.50 -28.88
N TYR A 333 30.13 -17.24 -27.79
CA TYR A 333 30.96 -18.42 -27.52
C TYR A 333 30.41 -19.72 -28.13
N ASN A 334 29.11 -20.03 -27.98
CA ASN A 334 28.57 -21.33 -28.42
C ASN A 334 27.05 -21.40 -28.60
N ASN A 335 26.59 -22.25 -29.53
CA ASN A 335 25.20 -22.73 -29.69
C ASN A 335 24.13 -21.64 -29.84
N TYR A 336 24.05 -20.97 -30.99
CA TYR A 336 23.04 -19.94 -31.20
C TYR A 336 22.33 -19.97 -32.55
N LYS A 337 21.12 -19.39 -32.59
CA LYS A 337 20.31 -19.25 -33.80
C LYS A 337 19.72 -17.86 -33.94
N ILE A 338 20.20 -17.09 -34.92
CA ILE A 338 19.58 -15.83 -35.34
C ILE A 338 18.90 -16.05 -36.70
N THR A 339 17.61 -15.73 -36.81
CA THR A 339 16.91 -15.93 -38.10
C THR A 339 17.24 -14.80 -39.08
N ALA A 340 17.17 -13.54 -38.66
CA ALA A 340 17.47 -12.42 -39.56
C ALA A 340 18.18 -11.26 -38.84
N ILE A 341 19.19 -10.69 -39.51
CA ILE A 341 19.79 -9.40 -39.15
C ILE A 341 19.75 -8.48 -40.37
N THR A 342 19.13 -7.29 -40.25
CA THR A 342 19.10 -6.36 -41.39
C THR A 342 20.43 -5.61 -41.55
N ARG A 343 21.07 -5.20 -40.46
CA ARG A 343 22.38 -4.52 -40.46
C ARG A 343 23.25 -4.99 -39.31
N LEU A 344 24.43 -5.51 -39.63
CA LEU A 344 25.47 -5.93 -38.70
C LEU A 344 26.78 -5.19 -39.00
N GLN A 345 27.43 -4.62 -37.99
CA GLN A 345 28.72 -3.94 -38.19
C GLN A 345 29.93 -4.85 -37.93
N GLN A 346 29.96 -5.58 -36.82
CA GLN A 346 31.05 -6.49 -36.48
C GLN A 346 30.52 -7.82 -35.92
N LEU A 347 31.13 -8.91 -36.36
CA LEU A 347 30.83 -10.28 -35.95
C LEU A 347 32.12 -10.98 -35.51
N GLN A 348 32.12 -11.52 -34.29
CA GLN A 348 33.15 -12.41 -33.74
C GLN A 348 32.45 -13.63 -33.12
N ASP A 349 32.71 -14.81 -33.67
CA ASP A 349 32.10 -16.06 -33.23
C ASP A 349 33.17 -17.14 -33.02
N TYR A 350 32.94 -18.01 -32.03
CA TYR A 350 33.88 -19.09 -31.69
C TYR A 350 33.40 -20.48 -32.14
N SER A 351 32.12 -20.87 -32.00
CA SER A 351 31.64 -22.19 -32.46
C SER A 351 30.10 -22.38 -32.46
N ASN A 352 29.59 -23.31 -33.29
CA ASN A 352 28.20 -23.81 -33.32
C ASN A 352 27.08 -22.75 -33.45
N TYR A 353 27.07 -22.00 -34.55
CA TYR A 353 26.05 -20.97 -34.80
C TYR A 353 25.25 -21.16 -36.08
N LYS A 354 24.06 -20.55 -36.13
CA LYS A 354 23.24 -20.45 -37.33
C LYS A 354 22.60 -19.07 -37.46
N ILE A 355 23.17 -18.24 -38.34
CA ILE A 355 22.51 -17.02 -38.84
C ILE A 355 21.87 -17.33 -40.20
N THR A 356 20.56 -17.20 -40.32
CA THR A 356 19.87 -17.60 -41.58
C THR A 356 19.94 -16.51 -42.65
N ALA A 357 19.90 -15.23 -42.27
CA ALA A 357 20.01 -14.12 -43.21
C ALA A 357 20.67 -12.89 -42.56
N ILE A 358 21.62 -12.30 -43.29
CA ILE A 358 22.15 -10.96 -43.01
C ILE A 358 21.98 -10.11 -44.27
N THR A 359 21.22 -9.02 -44.19
CA THR A 359 21.00 -8.16 -45.37
C THR A 359 22.22 -7.27 -45.65
N ARG A 360 22.91 -6.78 -44.62
CA ARG A 360 24.10 -5.92 -44.73
C ARG A 360 25.10 -6.21 -43.61
N LEU A 361 26.32 -6.59 -43.99
CA LEU A 361 27.46 -6.87 -43.10
C LEU A 361 28.63 -5.95 -43.47
N HIS A 362 29.26 -5.31 -42.47
CA HIS A 362 30.39 -4.40 -42.70
C HIS A 362 31.76 -4.95 -42.24
N GLY A 363 31.82 -5.98 -41.40
CA GLY A 363 33.05 -6.62 -40.96
C GLY A 363 32.81 -8.01 -40.35
N LEU A 364 33.65 -8.97 -40.71
CA LEU A 364 33.59 -10.38 -40.29
C LEU A 364 34.96 -10.83 -39.79
N GLN A 365 35.01 -11.49 -38.64
CA GLN A 365 36.18 -12.19 -38.14
C GLN A 365 35.73 -13.55 -37.58
N ASP A 366 35.99 -14.62 -38.34
CA ASP A 366 35.51 -15.99 -38.10
C ASP A 366 36.68 -16.86 -37.63
N TYR A 367 36.57 -17.46 -36.45
CA TYR A 367 37.55 -18.42 -35.94
C TYR A 367 36.93 -19.82 -36.09
N LYS A 368 37.24 -20.49 -37.21
CA LYS A 368 36.88 -21.90 -37.42
C LYS A 368 38.00 -22.79 -36.90
N ASP A 369 37.71 -23.60 -35.89
CA ASP A 369 38.40 -24.87 -35.62
C ASP A 369 37.43 -26.04 -35.85
#